data_AF-A0A2U8QSH3-F1
#
_entry.id   AF-A0A2U8QSH3-F1
#
_cell.length_a   1.000
_cell.length_b   1.000
_cell.length_c   1.000
_cell.angle_alpha   90.00
_cell.angle_beta   90.00
_cell.angle_gamma   90.00
#
_symmetry.space_group_name_H-M   'P 1'
#
loop_
_entity.id
_entity.type
_entity.pdbx_description
1 polymer ?
#
loop_
_entity_poly.entity_id
_entity_poly.type
_entity_poly.pdbx_seq_one_letter_code
_entity_poly.pdbx_strand_id
1 'polypeptide(L)'
;MEVQYKTENEGLETEDLAERKKLLKKYLHSVIVEGEHSEFDNLEKWIKLNIDRNGLENIYYGKTGYNYGFAEYFLSEKEYQVKLKAIIPYIFTTYPNACPSSLICKSDGYNVTIEYDGFYKNAILFPIE
;
A
#
# COMPACT_ATOMS: atom_id res chain seq x y z
N MET A 1 25.63 -6.06 -12.57
CA MET A 1 24.90 -6.27 -13.82
C MET A 1 23.52 -5.66 -13.65
N GLU A 2 23.28 -4.49 -14.22
CA GLU A 2 21.94 -3.89 -14.26
C GLU A 2 21.12 -4.63 -15.32
N VAL A 3 20.08 -5.33 -14.89
CA VAL A 3 19.11 -5.89 -15.83
C VAL A 3 18.20 -4.74 -16.25
N GLN A 4 18.46 -4.15 -17.42
CA GLN A 4 17.58 -3.16 -18.01
C GLN A 4 16.36 -3.86 -18.59
N TYR A 5 15.27 -3.91 -17.82
CA TYR A 5 13.95 -4.28 -18.35
C TYR A 5 13.33 -3.08 -19.08
N LYS A 6 13.91 -2.68 -20.22
CA LYS A 6 13.22 -1.80 -21.17
C LYS A 6 12.26 -2.63 -22.01
N THR A 7 11.16 -3.06 -21.42
CA THR A 7 9.99 -3.49 -22.19
C THR A 7 9.17 -2.26 -22.57
N GLU A 8 8.41 -2.31 -23.67
CA GLU A 8 7.55 -1.19 -24.10
C GLU A 8 6.53 -0.75 -23.02
N ASN A 9 6.32 -1.61 -22.02
CA ASN A 9 5.37 -1.46 -20.91
C ASN A 9 6.05 -1.35 -19.53
N GLU A 10 7.37 -1.15 -19.45
CA GLU A 10 8.14 -1.02 -18.19
C GLU A 10 7.93 -2.17 -17.18
N GLY A 11 7.49 -3.34 -17.66
CA GLY A 11 7.22 -4.53 -16.83
C GLY A 11 5.79 -4.64 -16.29
N LEU A 12 4.88 -3.73 -16.65
CA LEU A 12 3.46 -3.82 -16.30
C LEU A 12 2.67 -4.62 -17.33
N GLU A 13 1.62 -5.31 -16.86
CA GLU A 13 0.68 -6.00 -17.73
C GLU A 13 -0.14 -4.99 -18.55
N THR A 14 -0.55 -5.39 -19.74
CA THR A 14 -1.28 -4.49 -20.66
C THR A 14 -2.64 -4.07 -20.10
N GLU A 15 -3.30 -4.96 -19.35
CA GLU A 15 -4.58 -4.72 -18.69
C GLU A 15 -4.44 -3.64 -17.60
N ASP A 16 -3.42 -3.77 -16.73
CA ASP A 16 -3.08 -2.81 -15.68
C ASP A 16 -2.82 -1.41 -16.26
N LEU A 17 -2.09 -1.33 -17.38
CA LEU A 17 -1.82 -0.07 -18.07
C LEU A 17 -3.09 0.58 -18.64
N ALA A 18 -3.99 -0.21 -19.20
CA ALA A 18 -5.26 0.28 -19.74
C ALA A 18 -6.16 0.80 -18.62
N GLU A 19 -6.24 0.07 -17.51
CA GLU A 19 -7.00 0.49 -16.33
C GLU A 19 -6.42 1.75 -15.69
N ARG A 20 -5.10 1.81 -15.51
CA ARG A 20 -4.41 3.00 -14.99
C ARG A 20 -4.71 4.23 -15.82
N LYS A 21 -4.65 4.12 -17.16
CA LYS A 21 -5.01 5.22 -18.07
C LYS A 21 -6.47 5.66 -17.92
N LYS A 22 -7.39 4.75 -17.62
CA LYS A 22 -8.80 5.07 -17.37
C LYS A 22 -8.96 5.81 -16.04
N LEU A 23 -8.32 5.35 -14.97
CA LEU A 23 -8.39 5.96 -13.65
C LEU A 23 -7.73 7.34 -13.61
N LEU A 24 -6.59 7.53 -14.27
CA LEU A 24 -5.92 8.83 -14.37
C LEU A 24 -6.72 9.89 -15.14
N LYS A 25 -7.72 9.50 -15.95
CA LYS A 25 -8.67 10.46 -16.55
C LYS A 25 -9.71 10.95 -15.55
N LYS A 26 -9.98 10.18 -14.49
CA LYS A 26 -10.98 10.47 -13.45
C LYS A 26 -10.35 11.12 -12.23
N TYR A 27 -9.15 10.68 -11.87
CA TYR A 27 -8.43 11.08 -10.67
C TYR A 27 -7.11 11.75 -11.04
N LEU A 28 -6.93 13.00 -10.62
CA LEU A 28 -5.71 13.78 -10.90
C LEU A 28 -4.56 13.44 -9.96
N HIS A 29 -4.84 12.68 -8.91
CA HIS A 29 -3.89 12.35 -7.87
C HIS A 29 -3.84 10.85 -7.65
N SER A 30 -2.63 10.32 -7.46
CA SER A 30 -2.43 8.95 -7.03
C SER A 30 -1.26 8.84 -6.04
N VAL A 31 -1.25 7.75 -5.29
CA VAL A 31 -0.16 7.36 -4.40
C VAL A 31 0.14 5.89 -4.66
N ILE A 32 1.38 5.62 -5.06
CA ILE A 32 1.90 4.26 -5.19
C ILE A 32 2.56 3.89 -3.86
N VAL A 33 2.20 2.72 -3.34
CA VAL A 33 2.71 2.17 -2.09
C VAL A 33 3.30 0.80 -2.38
N GLU A 34 4.43 0.52 -1.77
CA GLU A 34 5.08 -0.78 -1.80
C GLU A 34 4.95 -1.40 -0.40
N GLY A 35 4.63 -2.68 -0.31
CA GLY A 35 4.37 -3.32 0.97
C GLY A 35 3.82 -4.74 0.84
N GLU A 36 3.58 -5.35 2.00
CA GLU A 36 2.90 -6.63 2.08
C GLU A 36 1.38 -6.49 1.87
N HIS A 37 0.74 -7.56 1.38
CA HIS A 37 -0.72 -7.57 1.15
C HIS A 37 -1.52 -7.22 2.41
N SER A 38 -1.06 -7.70 3.57
CA SER A 38 -1.68 -7.41 4.87
C SER A 38 -1.51 -5.94 5.30
N GLU A 39 -0.45 -5.26 4.87
CA GLU A 39 -0.29 -3.81 5.05
C GLU A 39 -1.28 -3.04 4.18
N PHE A 40 -1.51 -3.50 2.94
CA PHE A 40 -2.51 -2.91 2.05
C PHE A 40 -3.92 -3.02 2.63
N ASP A 41 -4.29 -4.15 3.23
CA ASP A 41 -5.60 -4.31 3.89
C ASP A 41 -5.82 -3.27 4.99
N ASN A 42 -4.83 -3.06 5.85
CA ASN A 42 -4.89 -2.08 6.94
C ASN A 42 -4.89 -0.65 6.42
N LEU A 43 -4.11 -0.38 5.38
CA LEU A 43 -4.09 0.91 4.72
C LEU A 43 -5.47 1.22 4.08
N GLU A 44 -6.08 0.26 3.41
CA GLU A 44 -7.43 0.40 2.84
C GLU A 44 -8.48 0.69 3.91
N LYS A 45 -8.45 -0.03 5.04
CA LYS A 45 -9.33 0.21 6.18
C LYS A 45 -9.19 1.66 6.65
N TRP A 46 -7.95 2.13 6.81
CA TRP A 46 -7.69 3.51 7.21
C TRP A 46 -8.22 4.52 6.19
N ILE A 47 -7.98 4.30 4.90
CA ILE A 47 -8.45 5.19 3.81
C ILE A 47 -9.98 5.29 3.83
N LYS A 48 -10.68 4.16 3.93
CA LYS A 48 -12.16 4.12 3.97
C LYS A 48 -12.74 4.87 5.17
N LEU A 49 -12.04 4.86 6.31
CA LEU A 49 -12.46 5.55 7.52
C LEU A 49 -12.18 7.05 7.50
N ASN A 50 -11.09 7.49 6.86
CA ASN A 50 -10.54 8.85 7.04
C ASN A 50 -10.49 9.71 5.77
N ILE A 51 -10.53 9.12 4.59
CA ILE A 51 -10.36 9.81 3.31
C ILE A 51 -11.62 9.69 2.45
N ASP A 52 -12.00 8.48 2.04
CA ASP A 52 -13.06 8.31 1.05
C ASP A 52 -13.98 7.13 1.41
N ARG A 53 -15.23 7.47 1.75
CA ARG A 53 -16.28 6.48 2.09
C ARG A 53 -17.00 5.93 0.87
N ASN A 54 -16.86 6.57 -0.29
CA ASN A 54 -17.69 6.30 -1.47
C ASN A 54 -17.07 5.29 -2.45
N GLY A 55 -15.85 4.83 -2.19
CA GLY A 55 -15.20 3.79 -2.97
C GLY A 55 -13.74 4.15 -3.25
N LEU A 56 -12.83 3.37 -2.68
CA LEU A 56 -11.41 3.47 -2.97
C LEU A 56 -11.13 2.77 -4.30
N GLU A 57 -10.62 3.50 -5.28
CA GLU A 57 -10.18 2.91 -6.53
C GLU A 57 -8.66 2.75 -6.50
N ASN A 58 -8.21 1.53 -6.74
CA ASN A 58 -6.82 1.16 -6.72
C ASN A 58 -6.49 0.11 -7.77
N ILE A 59 -5.21 0.01 -8.10
CA ILE A 59 -4.66 -1.07 -8.92
C ILE A 59 -3.54 -1.72 -8.12
N TYR A 60 -3.52 -3.04 -8.11
CA TYR A 60 -2.46 -3.84 -7.50
C TYR A 60 -1.50 -4.32 -8.58
N TYR A 61 -0.27 -3.81 -8.56
CA TYR A 61 0.78 -4.23 -9.47
C TYR A 61 1.60 -5.36 -8.87
N GLY A 62 1.56 -6.52 -9.53
CA GLY A 62 2.48 -7.63 -9.27
C GLY A 62 1.79 -8.91 -8.77
N LYS A 63 2.04 -9.99 -9.50
CA LYS A 63 2.10 -11.37 -8.98
C LYS A 63 3.55 -11.67 -8.62
N THR A 64 4.07 -11.14 -7.51
CA THR A 64 5.34 -11.70 -7.02
C THR A 64 4.97 -12.93 -6.19
N GLY A 65 5.70 -14.04 -6.31
CA GLY A 65 5.40 -15.30 -5.61
C GLY A 65 5.57 -15.24 -4.08
N TYR A 66 5.55 -14.04 -3.52
CA TYR A 66 5.75 -13.70 -2.12
C TYR A 66 4.69 -12.66 -1.73
N ASN A 67 4.36 -12.53 -0.44
CA ASN A 67 3.27 -11.68 0.06
C ASN A 67 3.48 -10.16 -0.14
N TYR A 68 4.26 -9.73 -1.13
CA TYR A 68 4.74 -8.37 -1.34
C TYR A 68 4.42 -7.85 -2.75
N GLY A 69 4.11 -6.56 -2.89
CA GLY A 69 3.80 -5.96 -4.18
C GLY A 69 3.68 -4.45 -4.14
N PHE A 70 3.03 -3.87 -5.15
CA PHE A 70 2.71 -2.46 -5.20
C PHE A 70 1.20 -2.24 -5.32
N ALA A 71 0.69 -1.19 -4.69
CA ALA A 71 -0.68 -0.72 -4.84
C ALA A 71 -0.69 0.76 -5.21
N GLU A 72 -1.40 1.15 -6.27
CA GLU A 72 -1.65 2.55 -6.62
C GLU A 72 -3.06 2.93 -6.23
N TYR A 73 -3.20 3.85 -5.27
CA TYR A 73 -4.48 4.40 -4.82
C TYR A 73 -4.76 5.71 -5.55
N PHE A 74 -5.94 5.82 -6.16
CA PHE A 74 -6.36 6.98 -6.92
C PHE A 74 -7.30 7.86 -6.09
N LEU A 75 -7.03 9.16 -6.11
CA LEU A 75 -7.63 10.13 -5.18
C LEU A 75 -8.21 11.32 -5.94
N SER A 76 -9.40 11.74 -5.53
CA SER A 76 -10.11 12.88 -6.11
C SER A 76 -9.45 14.22 -5.79
N GLU A 77 -8.88 14.36 -4.58
CA GLU A 77 -8.37 15.61 -4.06
C GLU A 77 -6.90 15.51 -3.62
N LYS A 78 -6.15 16.59 -3.85
CA LYS A 78 -4.74 16.70 -3.43
C LYS A 78 -4.57 16.56 -1.92
N GLU A 79 -5.52 17.04 -1.13
CA GLU A 79 -5.49 16.94 0.33
C GLU A 79 -5.43 15.47 0.78
N TYR A 80 -6.22 14.60 0.15
CA TYR A 80 -6.20 13.17 0.43
C TYR A 80 -4.86 12.53 0.07
N GLN A 81 -4.25 12.96 -1.04
CA GLN A 81 -2.91 12.50 -1.43
C GLN A 81 -1.87 12.84 -0.36
N VAL A 82 -1.93 14.07 0.17
CA VAL A 82 -1.01 14.53 1.23
C VAL A 82 -1.24 13.77 2.52
N LYS A 83 -2.51 13.59 2.94
CA LYS A 83 -2.86 12.80 4.14
C LYS A 83 -2.39 11.36 4.01
N LEU A 84 -2.65 10.72 2.88
CA LEU A 84 -2.27 9.33 2.64
C LEU A 84 -0.75 9.15 2.71
N LYS A 85 0.02 10.02 2.04
CA LYS A 85 1.49 10.00 2.10
C LYS A 85 2.03 10.17 3.52
N ALA A 86 1.38 10.98 4.35
CA ALA A 86 1.81 11.20 5.72
C ALA A 86 1.59 10.00 6.63
N ILE A 87 0.59 9.15 6.36
CA ILE A 87 0.24 8.03 7.25
C ILE A 87 0.86 6.70 6.86
N ILE A 88 1.27 6.51 5.59
CA ILE A 88 1.86 5.26 5.10
C ILE A 88 3.01 4.78 5.99
N PRO A 89 3.95 5.65 6.45
CA PRO A 89 5.04 5.21 7.33
C PRO A 89 4.61 4.71 8.70
N TYR A 90 3.35 4.92 9.09
CA TYR A 90 2.83 4.64 10.42
C TYR A 90 1.74 3.57 10.45
N ILE A 91 1.41 2.95 9.32
CA ILE A 91 0.50 1.81 9.28
C ILE A 91 1.29 0.56 9.68
N PHE A 92 0.82 -0.12 10.71
CA PHE A 92 1.39 -1.39 11.19
C PHE A 92 0.39 -2.52 11.01
N THR A 93 0.93 -3.71 10.83
CA THR A 93 0.17 -4.94 10.67
C THR A 93 0.43 -5.89 11.83
N THR A 94 -0.63 -6.50 12.34
CA THR A 94 -0.54 -7.56 13.34
C THR A 94 -0.53 -8.91 12.62
N TYR A 95 0.43 -9.77 12.93
CA TYR A 95 0.57 -11.11 12.37
C TYR A 95 0.18 -12.16 13.43
N PRO A 96 -1.01 -12.79 13.34
CA PRO A 96 -1.54 -13.64 14.43
C PRO A 96 -0.71 -14.89 14.64
N ASN A 97 -0.22 -15.46 13.54
CA ASN A 97 0.51 -16.71 13.49
C ASN A 97 2.04 -16.50 13.46
N ALA A 98 2.52 -15.28 13.72
CA ALA A 98 3.95 -15.02 13.80
C ALA A 98 4.59 -15.72 15.00
N CYS A 99 5.91 -15.90 14.94
CA CYS A 99 6.74 -16.27 16.08
C CYS A 99 7.75 -15.13 16.27
N PRO A 100 7.65 -14.29 17.32
CA PRO A 100 6.71 -14.40 18.45
C PRO A 100 5.24 -14.13 18.05
N SER A 101 4.31 -14.73 18.81
CA SER A 101 2.86 -14.61 18.59
C SER A 101 2.42 -13.16 18.59
N SER A 102 1.52 -12.81 17.67
CA SER A 102 0.93 -11.47 17.56
C SER A 102 1.97 -10.36 17.32
N LEU A 103 3.03 -10.67 16.56
CA LEU A 103 4.02 -9.67 16.16
C LEU A 103 3.32 -8.52 15.43
N ILE A 104 3.61 -7.29 15.85
CA ILE A 104 3.13 -6.08 15.20
C ILE A 104 4.32 -5.47 14.49
N CYS A 105 4.26 -5.36 13.18
CA CYS A 105 5.35 -4.81 12.39
C CYS A 105 4.87 -4.20 11.08
N LYS A 106 5.78 -3.52 10.39
CA LYS A 106 5.59 -2.98 9.05
C LYS A 106 6.83 -3.20 8.20
N SER A 107 6.68 -3.14 6.89
CA SER A 107 7.80 -3.05 5.95
C SER A 107 8.42 -1.64 5.96
N ASP A 108 9.68 -1.56 5.55
CA ASP A 108 10.36 -0.31 5.21
C ASP A 108 10.43 -0.06 3.69
N GLY A 109 9.75 -0.89 2.89
CA GLY A 109 9.90 -0.92 1.43
C GLY A 109 10.78 -2.07 0.94
N TYR A 110 11.43 -2.83 1.83
CA TYR A 110 12.23 -4.01 1.51
C TYR A 110 11.89 -5.19 2.44
N ASN A 111 12.65 -6.30 2.35
CA ASN A 111 12.55 -7.46 3.25
C ASN A 111 12.95 -7.15 4.71
N VAL A 112 12.94 -5.89 5.14
CA VAL A 112 13.26 -5.47 6.50
C VAL A 112 11.97 -5.15 7.24
N THR A 113 11.80 -5.81 8.37
CA THR A 113 10.64 -5.69 9.23
C THR A 113 10.95 -4.73 10.37
N ILE A 114 10.15 -3.67 10.51
CA ILE A 114 10.21 -2.74 11.65
C ILE A 114 9.16 -3.19 12.67
N GLU A 115 9.63 -3.72 13.81
CA GLU A 115 8.75 -4.08 14.92
C GLU A 115 8.18 -2.82 15.59
N TYR A 116 6.91 -2.90 15.97
CA TYR A 116 6.25 -1.86 16.73
C TYR A 116 6.84 -1.76 18.14
N ASP A 117 7.13 -0.52 18.54
CA ASP A 117 7.47 -0.16 19.90
C ASP A 117 6.34 0.70 20.49
N GLY A 118 5.98 0.48 21.75
CA GLY A 118 4.93 1.22 22.46
C GLY A 118 5.16 2.74 22.53
N PHE A 119 6.36 3.22 22.21
CA PHE A 119 6.69 4.64 22.11
C PHE A 119 6.27 5.30 20.78
N TYR A 120 5.84 4.53 19.77
CA TYR A 120 5.34 5.08 18.50
C TYR A 120 3.93 5.66 18.66
N LYS A 121 3.84 6.89 19.16
CA LYS A 121 2.57 7.60 19.43
C LYS A 121 1.68 7.81 18.19
N ASN A 122 2.26 7.74 17.00
CA ASN A 122 1.56 7.94 15.74
C ASN A 122 1.22 6.63 15.02
N ALA A 123 1.55 5.47 15.62
CA ALA A 123 1.26 4.19 15.00
C ALA A 123 -0.25 3.99 14.83
N ILE A 124 -0.62 3.52 13.65
CA ILE A 124 -1.97 3.13 13.30
C ILE A 124 -2.00 1.60 13.33
N LEU A 125 -2.81 1.08 14.24
CA LEU A 125 -2.95 -0.35 14.50
C LEU A 125 -4.38 -0.78 14.18
N PHE A 126 -4.50 -1.86 13.43
CA PHE A 126 -5.77 -2.56 13.27
C PHE A 126 -5.63 -3.94 13.90
N PRO A 127 -6.44 -4.25 14.94
CA PRO A 127 -6.49 -5.60 15.47
C PRO A 127 -7.03 -6.55 14.40
N ILE A 128 -6.61 -7.80 14.47
CA ILE A 128 -7.17 -8.87 13.65
C ILE A 128 -8.55 -9.18 14.22
N GLU A 129 -9.57 -9.20 13.36
CA GLU A 129 -10.93 -9.62 13.70
C GLU A 129 -11.05 -11.15 13.75
#